data_AF-A0AB35HSI8-F1
#
_entry.id   AF-A0AB35HSI8-F1
#
_cell.length_a   1.000
_cell.length_b   1.000
_cell.length_c   1.000
_cell.angle_alpha   90.00
_cell.angle_beta   90.00
_cell.angle_gamma   90.00
#
_symmetry.space_group_name_H-M   'P 1'
#
loop_
_entity.id
_entity.type
_entity.pdbx_description
1 polymer ?
#
loop_
_entity_poly.entity_id
_entity_poly.type
_entity_poly.pdbx_seq_one_letter_code
_entity_poly.pdbx_strand_id
1 'polypeptide(L)'
;RDFLLENELIFDTRNDLYADIPFLVRLYNMVDAIQQTSTKLYYKSIHNDPINEPSASQIEREDRQLKRVQAFNEAVQISDNDIITKKVKNAAKNYYLYKVVTNDSFKVSFEDILPIYQELYQLLQIESEPISIKKRHKPEINSIQSGNFKTAYRLSRSRVIVYNALRFMSPKKKRYRQKSIQKNIFSKLPIKNQTILYESFLGRNYSDSPKALFNYLLQEEPDKWKHVWILNDKELVEKSPEFQRSNVKVITRFSWQYFYYVTIAKYFILNMRQPNYLEKKQDQVILSTWHGTPLKHLVFDMDNVTSANKNYKKIFYEQSRKWDYLIADNKYSEDIFINAFMFPRENILTYGYPRNDILINHTAADEQEIKQRLGIPLDKKVILYAPTWRDDEFHSVGKYKFTLRLDLERLREELGNEYVIILRMHYFISDVLDLSNYGGFAFDFSKYNDINDLFIVSDLLITDYSSVFFDFANLKRPILFYTYDLSKYKDELRGFYIDVYNDLPGPLLYTSDEVIDRIKNIKAVMYEYEEKYKSFYEEFCALDDGKASERVIETVLEK
;
A
#
# COMPACT_ATOMS: atom_id res chain seq x y z
N ARG A 1 29.38 -27.73 15.90
CA ARG A 1 30.14 -27.43 14.66
C ARG A 1 31.11 -28.56 14.39
N ASP A 2 31.93 -28.91 15.37
CA ASP A 2 32.96 -29.95 15.27
C ASP A 2 32.37 -31.30 14.84
N PHE A 3 31.26 -31.73 15.44
CA PHE A 3 30.52 -32.91 15.01
C PHE A 3 30.19 -32.95 13.50
N LEU A 4 29.79 -31.81 12.91
CA LEU A 4 29.46 -31.76 11.47
C LEU A 4 30.72 -31.86 10.62
N LEU A 5 31.83 -31.27 11.07
CA LEU A 5 33.12 -31.30 10.36
C LEU A 5 33.78 -32.68 10.45
N GLU A 6 33.74 -33.32 11.62
CA GLU A 6 34.29 -34.65 11.88
C GLU A 6 33.59 -35.74 11.06
N ASN A 7 32.29 -35.56 10.77
CA ASN A 7 31.49 -36.50 9.98
C ASN A 7 31.30 -36.05 8.53
N GLU A 8 32.08 -35.06 8.06
CA GLU A 8 32.04 -34.53 6.69
C GLU A 8 30.63 -34.14 6.21
N LEU A 9 29.77 -33.72 7.14
CA LEU A 9 28.40 -33.31 6.85
C LEU A 9 28.38 -31.91 6.24
N ILE A 10 28.30 -31.87 4.92
CA ILE A 10 28.15 -30.65 4.13
C ILE A 10 26.83 -30.64 3.33
N PHE A 11 26.33 -29.43 3.03
CA PHE A 11 25.20 -29.26 2.11
C PHE A 11 25.64 -29.64 0.69
N ASP A 12 24.81 -30.40 -0.02
CA ASP A 12 25.06 -30.67 -1.44
C ASP A 12 24.76 -29.41 -2.24
N THR A 13 25.82 -28.81 -2.83
CA THR A 13 25.72 -27.58 -3.61
C THR A 13 24.96 -27.75 -4.93
N ARG A 14 24.72 -28.99 -5.38
CA ARG A 14 23.88 -29.30 -6.55
C ARG A 14 22.38 -29.19 -6.24
N ASN A 15 22.01 -29.25 -4.95
CA ASN A 15 20.65 -29.02 -4.46
C ASN A 15 20.53 -27.61 -3.86
N ASP A 16 20.49 -26.63 -4.75
CA ASP A 16 20.50 -25.20 -4.48
C ASP A 16 19.25 -24.63 -3.76
N LEU A 17 18.18 -25.43 -3.60
CA LEU A 17 16.92 -24.97 -2.98
C LEU A 17 16.53 -25.72 -1.70
N TYR A 18 16.77 -27.03 -1.67
CA TYR A 18 16.23 -27.94 -0.66
C TYR A 18 17.27 -28.93 -0.13
N ALA A 19 18.56 -28.56 -0.16
CA ALA A 19 19.64 -29.36 0.42
C ALA A 19 19.46 -29.63 1.92
N ASP A 20 18.64 -28.83 2.61
CA ASP A 20 18.31 -29.02 4.03
C ASP A 20 17.63 -30.37 4.29
N ILE A 21 16.77 -30.83 3.39
CA ILE A 21 16.03 -32.09 3.56
C ILE A 21 16.99 -33.30 3.61
N PRO A 22 17.81 -33.58 2.58
CA PRO A 22 18.75 -34.71 2.62
C PRO A 22 19.86 -34.50 3.66
N PHE A 23 20.34 -33.26 3.86
CA PHE A 23 21.33 -32.96 4.91
C PHE A 23 20.83 -33.37 6.29
N LEU A 24 19.59 -33.03 6.64
CA LEU A 24 19.00 -33.39 7.94
C LEU A 24 18.87 -34.91 8.09
N VAL A 25 18.54 -35.65 7.03
CA VAL A 25 18.49 -37.11 7.13
C VAL A 25 19.87 -37.72 7.34
N ARG A 26 20.91 -37.25 6.64
CA ARG A 26 22.30 -37.69 6.89
C ARG A 26 22.69 -37.47 8.35
N LEU A 27 22.37 -36.29 8.88
CA LEU A 27 22.59 -35.97 10.29
C LEU A 27 21.81 -36.92 11.22
N TYR A 28 20.55 -37.18 10.91
CA TYR A 28 19.69 -38.04 11.74
C TYR A 28 20.11 -39.50 11.75
N ASN A 29 20.73 -40.02 10.69
CA ASN A 29 21.28 -41.38 10.69
C ASN A 29 22.48 -41.53 11.64
N MET A 30 23.17 -40.43 11.97
CA MET A 30 24.39 -40.44 12.78
C MET A 30 24.13 -40.21 14.28
N VAL A 31 22.87 -40.05 14.68
CA VAL A 31 22.51 -39.74 16.07
C VAL A 31 21.42 -40.68 16.59
N ASP A 32 21.58 -41.16 17.82
CA ASP A 32 20.60 -42.05 18.45
C ASP A 32 19.34 -41.31 18.90
N ALA A 33 19.47 -40.01 19.20
CA ALA A 33 18.39 -39.19 19.71
C ALA A 33 18.47 -37.74 19.22
N ILE A 34 17.31 -37.14 18.98
CA ILE A 34 17.16 -35.72 18.65
C ILE A 34 16.33 -35.07 19.74
N GLN A 35 16.91 -34.11 20.45
CA GLN A 35 16.16 -33.31 21.42
C GLN A 35 15.49 -32.13 20.73
N GLN A 36 14.19 -31.99 20.92
CA GLN A 36 13.42 -30.85 20.44
C GLN A 36 13.20 -29.86 21.58
N THR A 37 13.58 -28.60 21.37
CA THR A 37 13.30 -27.50 22.31
C THR A 37 12.07 -26.71 21.88
N SER A 38 11.32 -26.18 22.85
CA SER A 38 10.24 -25.22 22.61
C SER A 38 10.78 -23.82 22.28
N THR A 39 12.04 -23.55 22.64
CA THR A 39 12.72 -22.29 22.35
C THR A 39 13.13 -22.25 20.88
N LYS A 40 12.71 -21.21 20.17
CA LYS A 40 13.13 -20.99 18.78
C LYS A 40 14.58 -20.50 18.78
N LEU A 41 15.51 -21.39 18.44
CA LEU A 41 16.94 -21.07 18.37
C LEU A 41 17.37 -20.52 17.00
N TYR A 42 16.53 -20.66 15.98
CA TYR A 42 16.82 -20.21 14.62
C TYR A 42 15.60 -19.49 14.02
N TYR A 43 15.85 -18.36 13.40
CA TYR A 43 14.85 -17.58 12.70
C TYR A 43 15.21 -17.52 11.22
N LYS A 44 14.43 -18.21 10.38
CA LYS A 44 14.48 -18.00 8.94
C LYS A 44 13.78 -16.68 8.62
N SER A 45 14.56 -15.67 8.21
CA SER A 45 14.00 -14.44 7.66
C SER A 45 13.96 -14.49 6.13
N ILE A 46 13.00 -13.77 5.58
CA ILE A 46 12.87 -13.50 4.15
C ILE A 46 13.56 -12.14 3.93
N HIS A 47 14.34 -11.96 2.86
CA HIS A 47 14.93 -10.65 2.58
C HIS A 47 13.82 -9.62 2.39
N ASN A 48 13.99 -8.44 2.98
CA ASN A 48 12.99 -7.36 2.90
C ASN A 48 12.90 -6.78 1.47
N ASP A 49 13.95 -6.93 0.67
CA ASP A 49 14.00 -6.59 -0.76
C ASP A 49 14.16 -7.85 -1.63
N PRO A 50 13.09 -8.61 -1.89
CA PRO A 50 13.11 -9.73 -2.84
C PRO A 50 13.27 -9.32 -4.31
N ILE A 51 13.17 -8.04 -4.65
CA ILE A 51 13.20 -7.61 -6.05
C ILE A 51 14.65 -7.45 -6.49
N ASN A 52 15.46 -6.76 -5.71
CA ASN A 52 16.88 -6.55 -5.98
C ASN A 52 17.77 -7.63 -5.34
N GLU A 53 17.41 -8.11 -4.14
CA GLU A 53 18.22 -9.04 -3.36
C GLU A 53 17.43 -10.28 -2.88
N PRO A 54 16.86 -11.09 -3.80
CA PRO A 54 16.12 -12.27 -3.42
C PRO A 54 17.03 -13.33 -2.76
N SER A 55 16.61 -13.90 -1.63
CA SER A 55 17.17 -15.19 -1.20
C SER A 55 16.85 -16.29 -2.23
N ALA A 56 17.63 -17.37 -2.25
CA ALA A 56 17.33 -18.54 -3.08
C ALA A 56 15.86 -19.03 -2.95
N SER A 57 15.28 -18.91 -1.75
CA SER A 57 13.88 -19.28 -1.50
C SER A 57 12.84 -18.30 -2.04
N GLN A 58 13.23 -17.08 -2.39
CA GLN A 58 12.39 -16.01 -2.96
C GLN A 58 12.43 -15.98 -4.50
N ILE A 59 13.44 -16.56 -5.14
CA ILE A 59 13.59 -16.62 -6.60
C ILE A 59 12.50 -17.50 -7.23
N GLU A 60 11.70 -16.96 -8.15
CA GLU A 60 10.69 -17.75 -8.87
C GLU A 60 11.36 -18.75 -9.82
N ARG A 61 10.91 -20.01 -9.74
CA ARG A 61 11.47 -21.13 -10.48
C ARG A 61 10.39 -22.15 -10.78
N GLU A 62 10.34 -22.60 -12.03
CA GLU A 62 9.38 -23.60 -12.51
C GLU A 62 9.68 -24.99 -11.93
N ASP A 63 10.96 -25.33 -11.78
CA ASP A 63 11.43 -26.62 -11.27
C ASP A 63 11.28 -26.78 -9.75
N ARG A 64 10.84 -25.73 -9.04
CA ARG A 64 10.77 -25.69 -7.56
C ARG A 64 10.00 -26.86 -6.96
N GLN A 65 8.88 -27.23 -7.59
CA GLN A 65 8.07 -28.35 -7.11
C GLN A 65 8.79 -29.68 -7.29
N LEU A 66 9.41 -29.88 -8.46
CA LEU A 66 10.17 -31.07 -8.79
C LEU A 66 11.39 -31.22 -7.88
N LYS A 67 12.22 -30.17 -7.76
CA LYS A 67 13.42 -30.12 -6.89
C LYS A 67 13.09 -30.49 -5.45
N ARG A 68 11.94 -30.09 -4.94
CA ARG A 68 11.52 -30.44 -3.57
C ARG A 68 11.18 -31.92 -3.44
N VAL A 69 10.52 -32.49 -4.44
CA VAL A 69 10.18 -33.92 -4.45
C VAL A 69 11.45 -34.76 -4.64
N GLN A 70 12.39 -34.32 -5.49
CA GLN A 70 13.72 -34.89 -5.63
C GLN A 70 14.48 -34.89 -4.30
N ALA A 71 14.49 -33.77 -3.58
CA ALA A 71 15.11 -33.68 -2.26
C ALA A 71 14.47 -34.64 -1.24
N PHE A 72 13.15 -34.88 -1.33
CA PHE A 72 12.52 -35.93 -0.53
C PHE A 72 12.93 -37.34 -0.97
N ASN A 73 13.06 -37.59 -2.29
CA ASN A 73 13.49 -38.89 -2.83
C ASN A 73 14.92 -39.21 -2.41
N GLU A 74 15.85 -38.28 -2.62
CA GLU A 74 17.24 -38.36 -2.13
C GLU A 74 17.28 -38.65 -0.64
N ALA A 75 16.52 -37.90 0.16
CA ALA A 75 16.45 -38.08 1.60
C ALA A 75 15.91 -39.45 2.03
N VAL A 76 15.02 -40.08 1.25
CA VAL A 76 14.56 -41.44 1.54
C VAL A 76 15.60 -42.48 1.12
N GLN A 77 16.29 -42.27 -0.01
CA GLN A 77 17.32 -43.20 -0.50
C GLN A 77 18.52 -43.31 0.43
N ILE A 78 18.87 -42.23 1.13
CA ILE A 78 19.99 -42.19 2.09
C ILE A 78 19.57 -42.53 3.53
N SER A 79 18.30 -42.80 3.81
CA SER A 79 17.81 -43.04 5.17
C SER A 79 17.94 -44.52 5.55
N ASP A 80 18.70 -44.81 6.61
CA ASP A 80 18.87 -46.17 7.14
C ASP A 80 17.84 -46.52 8.23
N ASN A 81 16.89 -45.63 8.48
CA ASN A 81 15.92 -45.73 9.58
C ASN A 81 14.47 -45.68 9.06
N ASP A 82 13.71 -46.75 9.30
CA ASP A 82 12.31 -46.88 8.84
C ASP A 82 11.38 -45.76 9.32
N ILE A 83 11.58 -45.27 10.54
CA ILE A 83 10.75 -44.21 11.14
C ILE A 83 11.03 -42.87 10.45
N ILE A 84 12.31 -42.56 10.20
CA ILE A 84 12.72 -41.36 9.46
C ILE A 84 12.18 -41.44 8.03
N THR A 85 12.39 -42.57 7.37
CA THR A 85 11.89 -42.83 6.02
C THR A 85 10.37 -42.60 5.93
N LYS A 86 9.60 -43.17 6.86
CA LYS A 86 8.14 -42.95 6.94
C LYS A 86 7.78 -41.47 7.12
N LYS A 87 8.51 -40.72 7.95
CA LYS A 87 8.25 -39.28 8.14
C LYS A 87 8.50 -38.49 6.86
N VAL A 88 9.60 -38.75 6.17
CA VAL A 88 9.94 -38.08 4.90
C VAL A 88 8.90 -38.41 3.81
N LYS A 89 8.51 -39.69 3.66
CA LYS A 89 7.44 -40.09 2.73
C LYS A 89 6.11 -39.41 3.04
N ASN A 90 5.75 -39.27 4.32
CA ASN A 90 4.54 -38.54 4.71
C ASN A 90 4.62 -37.05 4.36
N ALA A 91 5.78 -36.42 4.50
CA ALA A 91 6.01 -35.04 4.10
C ALA A 91 5.89 -34.86 2.58
N ALA A 92 6.53 -35.72 1.79
CA ALA A 92 6.46 -35.73 0.32
C ALA A 92 5.01 -35.89 -0.18
N LYS A 93 4.30 -36.90 0.33
CA LYS A 93 2.87 -37.14 0.03
C LYS A 93 2.01 -35.92 0.37
N ASN A 94 2.19 -35.33 1.55
CA ASN A 94 1.41 -34.15 1.95
C ASN A 94 1.73 -32.93 1.08
N TYR A 95 3.00 -32.75 0.72
CA TYR A 95 3.42 -31.69 -0.20
C TYR A 95 2.74 -31.87 -1.56
N TYR A 96 2.76 -33.07 -2.13
CA TYR A 96 2.05 -33.39 -3.36
C TYR A 96 0.54 -33.08 -3.25
N LEU A 97 -0.16 -33.67 -2.28
CA LEU A 97 -1.63 -33.60 -2.14
C LEU A 97 -2.19 -32.19 -1.92
N TYR A 98 -1.38 -31.27 -1.37
CA TYR A 98 -1.85 -29.95 -0.94
C TYR A 98 -1.10 -28.77 -1.58
N LYS A 99 0.09 -28.97 -2.15
CA LYS A 99 0.90 -27.90 -2.76
C LYS A 99 1.18 -28.13 -4.24
N VAL A 100 1.42 -29.37 -4.67
CA VAL A 100 1.64 -29.65 -6.10
C VAL A 100 0.32 -29.57 -6.86
N VAL A 101 -0.67 -30.39 -6.47
CA VAL A 101 -1.96 -30.50 -7.18
C VAL A 101 -2.80 -29.21 -7.20
N THR A 102 -2.50 -28.26 -6.30
CA THR A 102 -3.22 -26.99 -6.18
C THR A 102 -2.53 -25.84 -6.93
N ASN A 103 -1.31 -26.05 -7.42
CA ASN A 103 -0.59 -25.08 -8.24
C ASN A 103 -1.23 -24.98 -9.62
N ASP A 104 -1.08 -23.83 -10.27
CA ASP A 104 -1.56 -23.61 -11.63
C ASP A 104 -0.77 -24.44 -12.65
N SER A 105 0.53 -24.71 -12.42
CA SER A 105 1.34 -25.63 -13.24
C SER A 105 0.72 -27.02 -13.38
N PHE A 106 0.09 -27.53 -12.31
CA PHE A 106 -0.58 -28.84 -12.31
C PHE A 106 -1.78 -28.90 -13.26
N LYS A 107 -2.36 -27.76 -13.61
CA LYS A 107 -3.57 -27.69 -14.45
C LYS A 107 -3.27 -27.66 -15.95
N VAL A 108 -2.01 -27.45 -16.34
CA VAL A 108 -1.60 -27.20 -17.72
C VAL A 108 -1.60 -28.50 -18.53
N SER A 109 -0.71 -29.45 -18.22
CA SER A 109 -0.65 -30.74 -18.91
C SER A 109 -0.31 -31.89 -17.95
N PHE A 110 -0.44 -33.13 -18.43
CA PHE A 110 0.01 -34.31 -17.68
C PHE A 110 1.53 -34.46 -17.77
N GLU A 111 2.08 -34.12 -18.93
CA GLU A 111 3.49 -34.21 -19.30
C GLU A 111 4.36 -33.36 -18.37
N ASP A 112 3.93 -32.15 -18.02
CA ASP A 112 4.65 -31.24 -17.11
C ASP A 112 4.78 -31.80 -15.68
N ILE A 113 3.85 -32.66 -15.27
CA ILE A 113 3.80 -33.22 -13.91
C ILE A 113 4.37 -34.64 -13.86
N LEU A 114 4.57 -35.28 -15.01
CA LEU A 114 5.12 -36.63 -15.10
C LEU A 114 6.44 -36.81 -14.31
N PRO A 115 7.41 -35.86 -14.35
CA PRO A 115 8.63 -35.99 -13.56
C PRO A 115 8.36 -36.07 -12.05
N ILE A 116 7.40 -35.29 -11.54
CA ILE A 116 7.00 -35.34 -10.12
C ILE A 116 6.38 -36.70 -9.79
N TYR A 117 5.58 -37.28 -10.68
CA TYR A 117 5.02 -38.61 -10.48
C TYR A 117 6.09 -39.70 -10.45
N GLN A 118 7.11 -39.61 -11.30
CA GLN A 118 8.23 -40.55 -11.34
C GLN A 118 9.03 -40.52 -10.03
N GLU A 119 9.36 -39.32 -9.53
CA GLU A 119 10.06 -39.16 -8.25
C GLU A 119 9.21 -39.67 -7.07
N LEU A 120 7.90 -39.36 -7.05
CA LEU A 120 6.99 -39.88 -6.03
C LEU A 120 6.86 -41.40 -6.10
N TYR A 121 6.82 -41.98 -7.30
CA TYR A 121 6.76 -43.42 -7.50
C TYR A 121 7.98 -44.09 -6.89
N GLN A 122 9.19 -43.65 -7.27
CA GLN A 122 10.43 -44.19 -6.74
C GLN A 122 10.50 -44.09 -5.21
N LEU A 123 10.25 -42.90 -4.67
CA LEU A 123 10.24 -42.66 -3.23
C LEU A 123 9.24 -43.58 -2.49
N LEU A 124 8.09 -43.88 -3.09
CA LEU A 124 7.06 -44.72 -2.47
C LEU A 124 7.34 -46.23 -2.59
N GLN A 125 8.27 -46.66 -3.45
CA GLN A 125 8.72 -48.06 -3.55
C GLN A 125 9.73 -48.46 -2.47
N ILE A 126 10.44 -47.48 -1.91
CA ILE A 126 11.43 -47.74 -0.87
C ILE A 126 10.70 -48.36 0.33
N GLU A 127 11.29 -49.32 1.04
CA GLU A 127 10.65 -49.94 2.20
C GLU A 127 10.62 -48.96 3.39
N SER A 128 9.62 -49.11 4.27
CA SER A 128 9.53 -48.43 5.57
C SER A 128 8.29 -48.91 6.33
N GLU A 129 8.15 -48.43 7.56
CA GLU A 129 6.85 -48.45 8.24
C GLU A 129 5.72 -47.84 7.36
N PRO A 130 4.47 -48.33 7.48
CA PRO A 130 3.35 -47.86 6.67
C PRO A 130 3.04 -46.36 6.83
N ILE A 131 2.83 -45.68 5.70
CA ILE A 131 2.41 -44.27 5.68
C ILE A 131 0.90 -44.11 5.92
N SER A 132 0.51 -43.03 6.61
CA SER A 132 -0.90 -42.76 6.92
C SER A 132 -1.59 -42.07 5.74
N ILE A 133 -2.58 -42.72 5.12
CA ILE A 133 -3.34 -42.16 3.98
C ILE A 133 -4.83 -42.10 4.32
N LYS A 134 -5.40 -40.89 4.32
CA LYS A 134 -6.85 -40.69 4.50
C LYS A 134 -7.62 -41.40 3.39
N LYS A 135 -8.77 -42.01 3.70
CA LYS A 135 -9.59 -42.78 2.74
C LYS A 135 -9.79 -42.07 1.40
N ARG A 136 -10.10 -40.77 1.42
CA ARG A 136 -10.32 -39.93 0.22
C ARG A 136 -9.10 -39.79 -0.71
N HIS A 137 -7.89 -40.00 -0.20
CA HIS A 137 -6.64 -39.86 -0.95
C HIS A 137 -6.06 -41.21 -1.39
N LYS A 138 -6.57 -42.33 -0.85
CA LYS A 138 -6.07 -43.68 -1.17
C LYS A 138 -6.07 -43.99 -2.67
N PRO A 139 -7.17 -43.76 -3.43
CA PRO A 139 -7.17 -44.11 -4.85
C PRO A 139 -6.08 -43.37 -5.64
N GLU A 140 -5.87 -42.09 -5.33
CA GLU A 140 -4.86 -41.23 -5.97
C GLU A 140 -3.44 -41.74 -5.65
N ILE A 141 -3.13 -41.97 -4.37
CA ILE A 141 -1.79 -42.44 -3.95
C ILE A 141 -1.51 -43.86 -4.43
N ASN A 142 -2.49 -44.77 -4.34
CA ASN A 142 -2.34 -46.15 -4.83
C ASN A 142 -2.08 -46.18 -6.34
N SER A 143 -2.69 -45.27 -7.11
CA SER A 143 -2.43 -45.14 -8.55
C SER A 143 -1.01 -44.67 -8.84
N ILE A 144 -0.43 -43.82 -7.99
CA ILE A 144 0.98 -43.45 -8.08
C ILE A 144 1.86 -44.66 -7.78
N GLN A 145 1.59 -45.38 -6.69
CA GLN A 145 2.36 -46.55 -6.27
C GLN A 145 2.34 -47.71 -7.28
N SER A 146 1.26 -47.83 -8.07
CA SER A 146 1.15 -48.83 -9.14
C SER A 146 1.68 -48.36 -10.49
N GLY A 147 2.26 -47.16 -10.58
CA GLY A 147 2.76 -46.59 -11.84
C GLY A 147 1.66 -46.07 -12.78
N ASN A 148 0.39 -46.08 -12.36
CA ASN A 148 -0.74 -45.61 -13.18
C ASN A 148 -0.94 -44.09 -13.04
N PHE A 149 0.04 -43.33 -13.53
CA PHE A 149 0.10 -41.88 -13.37
C PHE A 149 -1.04 -41.12 -14.04
N LYS A 150 -1.55 -41.59 -15.19
CA LYS A 150 -2.71 -40.97 -15.87
C LYS A 150 -3.96 -41.05 -15.00
N THR A 151 -4.16 -42.17 -14.28
CA THR A 151 -5.29 -42.32 -13.35
C THR A 151 -5.10 -41.43 -12.12
N ALA A 152 -3.89 -41.39 -11.56
CA ALA A 152 -3.57 -40.47 -10.45
C ALA A 152 -3.86 -39.01 -10.82
N TYR A 153 -3.45 -38.57 -12.01
CA TYR A 153 -3.68 -37.23 -12.53
C TYR A 153 -5.17 -36.89 -12.64
N ARG A 154 -5.97 -37.79 -13.24
CA ARG A 154 -7.44 -37.61 -13.35
C ARG A 154 -8.10 -37.50 -11.98
N LEU A 155 -7.76 -38.39 -11.04
CA LEU A 155 -8.30 -38.37 -9.68
C LEU A 155 -7.97 -37.07 -8.95
N SER A 156 -6.72 -36.61 -9.06
CA SER A 156 -6.23 -35.37 -8.46
C SER A 156 -7.00 -34.17 -9.00
N ARG A 157 -7.18 -34.08 -10.32
CA ARG A 157 -7.96 -33.01 -10.97
C ARG A 157 -9.41 -33.00 -10.51
N SER A 158 -10.07 -34.15 -10.53
CA SER A 158 -11.46 -34.26 -10.05
C SER A 158 -11.60 -33.82 -8.60
N ARG A 159 -10.68 -34.23 -7.73
CA ARG A 159 -10.66 -33.82 -6.32
C ARG A 159 -10.50 -32.30 -6.17
N VAL A 160 -9.59 -31.68 -6.93
CA VAL A 160 -9.37 -30.22 -6.88
C VAL A 160 -10.59 -29.45 -7.39
N ILE A 161 -11.24 -29.94 -8.46
CA ILE A 161 -12.49 -29.37 -8.98
C ILE A 161 -13.60 -29.42 -7.92
N VAL A 162 -13.83 -30.59 -7.33
CA VAL A 162 -14.84 -30.76 -6.27
C VAL A 162 -14.53 -29.87 -5.06
N TYR A 163 -13.27 -29.80 -4.64
CA TYR A 163 -12.85 -28.92 -3.54
C TYR A 163 -13.13 -27.45 -3.84
N ASN A 164 -12.83 -26.98 -5.05
CA ASN A 164 -13.09 -25.61 -5.47
C ASN A 164 -14.58 -25.29 -5.57
N ALA A 165 -15.40 -26.25 -6.05
CA ALA A 165 -16.86 -26.12 -6.09
C ALA A 165 -17.44 -26.01 -4.67
N LEU A 166 -17.05 -26.90 -3.74
CA LEU A 166 -17.47 -26.83 -2.34
C LEU A 166 -17.04 -25.52 -1.67
N ARG A 167 -15.81 -25.06 -1.97
CA ARG A 167 -15.29 -23.79 -1.45
C ARG A 167 -16.06 -22.57 -1.99
N PHE A 168 -16.59 -22.66 -3.21
CA PHE A 168 -17.45 -21.63 -3.79
C PHE A 168 -18.86 -21.64 -3.18
N MET A 169 -19.43 -22.83 -2.96
CA MET A 169 -20.73 -23.00 -2.31
C MET A 169 -20.71 -22.59 -0.83
N SER A 170 -19.65 -22.90 -0.10
CA SER A 170 -19.53 -22.58 1.34
C SER A 170 -18.19 -21.89 1.64
N PRO A 171 -18.04 -20.61 1.25
CA PRO A 171 -16.77 -19.91 1.39
C PRO A 171 -16.50 -19.54 2.84
N LYS A 172 -15.33 -19.94 3.37
CA LYS A 172 -14.86 -19.49 4.69
C LYS A 172 -14.57 -17.98 4.76
N LYS A 173 -14.30 -17.34 3.62
CA LYS A 173 -13.99 -15.91 3.51
C LYS A 173 -15.09 -15.20 2.74
N LYS A 174 -15.65 -14.12 3.32
CA LYS A 174 -16.76 -13.31 2.76
C LYS A 174 -16.57 -12.91 1.29
N ARG A 175 -15.32 -12.64 0.87
CA ARG A 175 -14.98 -12.12 -0.47
C ARG A 175 -14.56 -13.17 -1.50
N TYR A 176 -14.55 -14.46 -1.16
CA TYR A 176 -14.06 -15.50 -2.09
C TYR A 176 -14.89 -15.59 -3.37
N ARG A 177 -16.23 -15.55 -3.23
CA ARG A 177 -17.15 -15.65 -4.38
C ARG A 177 -16.98 -14.49 -5.34
N GLN A 178 -16.90 -13.25 -4.83
CA GLN A 178 -16.73 -12.06 -5.64
C GLN A 178 -15.44 -12.12 -6.45
N LYS A 179 -14.32 -12.48 -5.81
CA LYS A 179 -13.02 -12.65 -6.51
C LYS A 179 -13.08 -13.76 -7.56
N SER A 180 -13.73 -14.87 -7.25
CA SER A 180 -13.89 -15.99 -8.18
C SER A 180 -14.75 -15.61 -9.38
N ILE A 181 -15.84 -14.87 -9.18
CA ILE A 181 -16.70 -14.36 -10.25
C ILE A 181 -15.97 -13.31 -11.07
N GLN A 182 -15.24 -12.40 -10.43
CA GLN A 182 -14.40 -11.43 -11.12
C GLN A 182 -13.43 -12.12 -12.07
N LYS A 183 -12.64 -13.07 -11.55
CA LYS A 183 -11.60 -13.78 -12.31
C LYS A 183 -12.14 -14.67 -13.42
N ASN A 184 -13.29 -15.33 -13.23
CA ASN A 184 -13.78 -16.33 -14.17
C ASN A 184 -14.93 -15.86 -15.09
N ILE A 185 -15.64 -14.79 -14.70
CA ILE A 185 -16.81 -14.28 -15.40
C ILE A 185 -16.57 -12.84 -15.87
N PHE A 186 -16.35 -11.89 -14.95
CA PHE A 186 -16.24 -10.47 -15.34
C PHE A 186 -14.99 -10.20 -16.19
N SER A 187 -13.90 -10.95 -15.96
CA SER A 187 -12.69 -10.88 -16.77
C SER A 187 -12.94 -11.14 -18.26
N LYS A 188 -13.99 -11.89 -18.61
CA LYS A 188 -14.37 -12.19 -19.99
C LYS A 188 -15.29 -11.14 -20.63
N LEU A 189 -15.77 -10.16 -19.85
CA LEU A 189 -16.58 -9.07 -20.39
C LEU A 189 -15.71 -8.06 -21.14
N PRO A 190 -16.23 -7.43 -22.21
CA PRO A 190 -15.51 -6.39 -22.91
C PRO A 190 -15.30 -5.15 -22.03
N ILE A 191 -14.23 -4.40 -22.32
CA ILE A 191 -13.95 -3.11 -21.69
C ILE A 191 -14.94 -2.07 -22.23
N LYS A 192 -15.34 -1.15 -21.35
CA LYS A 192 -16.17 0.01 -21.67
C LYS A 192 -15.26 1.23 -21.84
N ASN A 193 -14.95 1.56 -23.09
CA ASN A 193 -13.98 2.60 -23.46
C ASN A 193 -14.29 3.98 -22.87
N GLN A 194 -15.56 4.32 -22.68
CA GLN A 194 -16.00 5.61 -22.11
C GLN A 194 -16.29 5.56 -20.60
N THR A 195 -15.75 4.59 -19.85
CA THR A 195 -15.97 4.47 -18.39
C THR A 195 -14.69 4.75 -17.62
N ILE A 196 -14.76 5.73 -16.72
CA ILE A 196 -13.66 6.13 -15.83
C ILE A 196 -14.04 5.79 -14.39
N LEU A 197 -13.13 5.12 -13.69
CA LEU A 197 -13.25 4.75 -12.28
C LEU A 197 -12.37 5.65 -11.42
N TYR A 198 -12.93 6.23 -10.37
CA TYR A 198 -12.24 7.13 -9.45
C TYR A 198 -12.22 6.52 -8.04
N GLU A 199 -11.10 6.63 -7.33
CA GLU A 199 -11.01 6.28 -5.90
C GLU A 199 -9.99 7.18 -5.21
N SER A 200 -10.41 7.86 -4.14
CA SER A 200 -9.52 8.60 -3.24
C SER A 200 -9.44 7.92 -1.86
N PHE A 201 -8.22 7.76 -1.34
CA PHE A 201 -7.89 7.19 -0.03
C PHE A 201 -8.65 5.89 0.30
N LEU A 202 -8.64 4.94 -0.64
CA LEU A 202 -9.31 3.63 -0.52
C LEU A 202 -10.84 3.74 -0.37
N GLY A 203 -11.43 4.73 -1.05
CA GLY A 203 -12.86 5.00 -1.08
C GLY A 203 -13.39 5.63 0.19
N ARG A 204 -12.52 6.26 1.00
CA ARG A 204 -12.93 6.99 2.21
C ARG A 204 -13.44 8.39 1.87
N ASN A 205 -12.88 9.01 0.84
CA ASN A 205 -13.00 10.44 0.59
C ASN A 205 -13.42 10.72 -0.86
N TYR A 206 -14.06 11.88 -1.04
CA TYR A 206 -14.18 12.58 -2.32
C TYR A 206 -13.29 13.81 -2.26
N SER A 207 -12.02 13.65 -2.64
CA SER A 207 -10.97 14.66 -2.43
C SER A 207 -9.77 14.39 -3.34
N ASP A 208 -8.77 15.26 -3.24
CA ASP A 208 -7.42 15.07 -3.79
C ASP A 208 -7.39 15.07 -5.33
N SER A 209 -6.29 14.66 -5.94
CA SER A 209 -6.10 14.76 -7.39
C SER A 209 -7.15 14.00 -8.20
N PRO A 210 -7.70 12.84 -7.75
CA PRO A 210 -8.85 12.23 -8.42
C PRO A 210 -10.08 13.14 -8.50
N LYS A 211 -10.36 13.96 -7.48
CA LYS A 211 -11.51 14.90 -7.46
C LYS A 211 -11.28 16.03 -8.47
N ALA A 212 -10.09 16.61 -8.49
CA ALA A 212 -9.76 17.67 -9.44
C ALA A 212 -9.93 17.21 -10.89
N LEU A 213 -9.39 16.05 -11.24
CA LEU A 213 -9.50 15.47 -12.59
C LEU A 213 -10.96 15.16 -12.97
N PHE A 214 -11.77 14.69 -12.03
CA PHE A 214 -13.20 14.46 -12.25
C PHE A 214 -13.98 15.74 -12.50
N ASN A 215 -13.74 16.77 -11.69
CA ASN A 215 -14.40 18.06 -11.84
C ASN A 215 -14.01 18.73 -13.15
N TYR A 216 -12.72 18.68 -13.51
CA TYR A 216 -12.23 19.16 -14.80
C TYR A 216 -12.96 18.48 -15.97
N LEU A 217 -13.07 17.15 -15.97
CA LEU A 217 -13.80 16.42 -17.03
C LEU A 217 -15.30 16.72 -17.06
N LEU A 218 -15.94 16.93 -15.90
CA LEU A 218 -17.35 17.31 -15.85
C LEU A 218 -17.60 18.72 -16.37
N GLN A 219 -16.59 19.58 -16.36
CA GLN A 219 -16.66 20.93 -16.90
C GLN A 219 -16.40 20.93 -18.42
N GLU A 220 -15.30 20.30 -18.85
CA GLU A 220 -14.85 20.37 -20.25
C GLU A 220 -15.56 19.36 -21.17
N GLU A 221 -15.86 18.15 -20.67
CA GLU A 221 -16.47 17.07 -21.47
C GLU A 221 -17.68 16.43 -20.74
N PRO A 222 -18.73 17.22 -20.38
CA PRO A 222 -19.77 16.85 -19.41
C PRO A 222 -20.53 15.56 -19.71
N ASP A 223 -20.72 15.24 -21.00
CA ASP A 223 -21.55 14.11 -21.45
C ASP A 223 -20.75 12.97 -22.10
N LYS A 224 -19.45 13.14 -22.32
CA LYS A 224 -18.63 12.16 -23.04
C LYS A 224 -18.36 10.90 -22.22
N TRP A 225 -18.19 11.07 -20.91
CA TRP A 225 -17.71 10.01 -20.03
C TRP A 225 -18.79 9.52 -19.07
N LYS A 226 -18.74 8.22 -18.78
CA LYS A 226 -19.41 7.63 -17.64
C LYS A 226 -18.47 7.60 -16.45
N HIS A 227 -18.80 8.34 -15.41
CA HIS A 227 -18.00 8.45 -14.21
C HIS A 227 -18.49 7.48 -13.14
N VAL A 228 -17.57 6.69 -12.58
CA VAL A 228 -17.88 5.77 -11.50
C VAL A 228 -16.97 6.09 -10.32
N TRP A 229 -17.56 6.61 -9.25
CA TRP A 229 -16.82 6.96 -8.04
C TRP A 229 -16.91 5.83 -7.01
N ILE A 230 -15.78 5.36 -6.49
CA ILE A 230 -15.74 4.42 -5.38
C ILE A 230 -15.73 5.21 -4.07
N LEU A 231 -16.84 5.15 -3.33
CA LEU A 231 -17.01 5.80 -2.04
C LEU A 231 -17.74 4.87 -1.07
N ASN A 232 -17.18 4.69 0.12
CA ASN A 232 -17.77 3.86 1.16
C ASN A 232 -18.93 4.56 1.86
N ASP A 233 -18.78 5.84 2.12
CA ASP A 233 -19.80 6.70 2.71
C ASP A 233 -20.39 7.62 1.64
N LYS A 234 -21.62 7.34 1.21
CA LYS A 234 -22.27 8.08 0.13
C LYS A 234 -22.84 9.42 0.60
N GLU A 235 -23.03 9.61 1.90
CA GLU A 235 -23.62 10.83 2.47
C GLU A 235 -22.69 12.03 2.24
N LEU A 236 -21.37 11.79 2.16
CA LEU A 236 -20.35 12.81 1.88
C LEU A 236 -20.58 13.59 0.58
N VAL A 237 -21.29 13.00 -0.39
CA VAL A 237 -21.49 13.58 -1.73
C VAL A 237 -22.97 13.67 -2.11
N GLU A 238 -23.88 13.34 -1.19
CA GLU A 238 -25.31 13.29 -1.49
C GLU A 238 -25.86 14.66 -1.93
N LYS A 239 -25.34 15.74 -1.35
CA LYS A 239 -25.76 17.11 -1.67
C LYS A 239 -24.95 17.77 -2.78
N SER A 240 -23.90 17.11 -3.27
CA SER A 240 -22.99 17.65 -4.28
C SER A 240 -23.63 17.62 -5.68
N PRO A 241 -23.81 18.78 -6.36
CA PRO A 241 -24.42 18.84 -7.69
C PRO A 241 -23.77 17.92 -8.73
N GLU A 242 -22.45 17.73 -8.64
CA GLU A 242 -21.69 16.86 -9.55
C GLU A 242 -22.23 15.43 -9.56
N PHE A 243 -22.68 14.93 -8.40
CA PHE A 243 -23.16 13.56 -8.22
C PHE A 243 -24.64 13.37 -8.54
N GLN A 244 -25.36 14.45 -8.85
CA GLN A 244 -26.75 14.40 -9.31
C GLN A 244 -26.87 14.22 -10.83
N ARG A 245 -25.75 14.30 -11.55
CA ARG A 245 -25.70 14.09 -13.00
C ARG A 245 -25.96 12.62 -13.39
N SER A 246 -26.68 12.40 -14.48
CA SER A 246 -27.09 11.06 -14.92
C SER A 246 -25.93 10.13 -15.34
N ASN A 247 -24.79 10.71 -15.72
CA ASN A 247 -23.59 9.98 -16.12
C ASN A 247 -22.62 9.68 -14.94
N VAL A 248 -22.96 10.09 -13.72
CA VAL A 248 -22.15 9.85 -12.51
C VAL A 248 -22.78 8.74 -11.66
N LYS A 249 -21.96 7.80 -11.18
CA LYS A 249 -22.42 6.68 -10.34
C LYS A 249 -21.51 6.44 -9.14
N VAL A 250 -22.07 6.46 -7.94
CA VAL A 250 -21.34 6.11 -6.71
C VAL A 250 -21.53 4.64 -6.33
N ILE A 251 -20.42 3.94 -6.14
CA ILE A 251 -20.37 2.53 -5.74
C ILE A 251 -19.53 2.32 -4.48
N THR A 252 -19.87 1.32 -3.68
CA THR A 252 -19.12 1.00 -2.46
C THR A 252 -17.96 0.05 -2.74
N ARG A 253 -16.81 0.27 -2.09
CA ARG A 253 -15.62 -0.57 -2.26
C ARG A 253 -15.90 -2.02 -1.84
N PHE A 254 -15.41 -2.98 -2.63
CA PHE A 254 -15.67 -4.42 -2.45
C PHE A 254 -17.14 -4.89 -2.54
N SER A 255 -18.06 -4.04 -3.01
CA SER A 255 -19.40 -4.47 -3.44
C SER A 255 -19.34 -5.29 -4.74
N TRP A 256 -20.43 -5.94 -5.14
CA TRP A 256 -20.52 -6.60 -6.45
C TRP A 256 -20.27 -5.63 -7.61
N GLN A 257 -20.76 -4.39 -7.48
CA GLN A 257 -20.54 -3.33 -8.48
C GLN A 257 -19.05 -2.96 -8.55
N TYR A 258 -18.34 -2.91 -7.43
CA TYR A 258 -16.89 -2.69 -7.42
C TYR A 258 -16.18 -3.75 -8.27
N PHE A 259 -16.43 -5.03 -8.01
CA PHE A 259 -15.81 -6.12 -8.79
C PHE A 259 -16.17 -6.10 -10.28
N TYR A 260 -17.39 -5.65 -10.61
CA TYR A 260 -17.79 -5.44 -12.00
C TYR A 260 -17.00 -4.29 -12.66
N TYR A 261 -17.05 -3.09 -12.09
CA TYR A 261 -16.45 -1.89 -12.69
C TYR A 261 -14.93 -1.92 -12.73
N VAL A 262 -14.24 -2.45 -11.71
CA VAL A 262 -12.78 -2.62 -11.75
C VAL A 262 -12.32 -3.60 -12.85
N THR A 263 -13.24 -4.34 -13.45
CA THR A 263 -12.91 -5.32 -14.51
C THR A 263 -13.25 -4.83 -15.91
N ILE A 264 -14.10 -3.80 -16.04
CA ILE A 264 -14.60 -3.34 -17.33
C ILE A 264 -14.35 -1.86 -17.61
N ALA A 265 -14.05 -1.03 -16.61
CA ALA A 265 -13.70 0.37 -16.85
C ALA A 265 -12.41 0.44 -17.68
N LYS A 266 -12.35 1.37 -18.64
CA LYS A 266 -11.15 1.62 -19.45
C LYS A 266 -10.12 2.39 -18.64
N TYR A 267 -10.53 3.41 -17.90
CA TYR A 267 -9.63 4.30 -17.18
C TYR A 267 -9.83 4.21 -15.66
N PHE A 268 -8.73 4.30 -14.91
CA PHE A 268 -8.69 4.35 -13.45
C PHE A 268 -7.88 5.56 -13.03
N ILE A 269 -8.47 6.40 -12.18
CA ILE A 269 -7.81 7.57 -11.60
C ILE A 269 -7.81 7.39 -10.07
N LEU A 270 -6.63 7.15 -9.51
CA LEU A 270 -6.47 6.68 -8.13
C LEU A 270 -5.32 7.41 -7.44
N ASN A 271 -5.43 7.73 -6.16
CA ASN A 271 -4.29 8.25 -5.36
C ASN A 271 -3.67 7.20 -4.43
N MET A 272 -4.26 6.00 -4.40
CA MET A 272 -3.84 4.88 -3.56
C MET A 272 -3.82 3.57 -4.34
N ARG A 273 -3.09 2.61 -3.78
CA ARG A 273 -2.86 1.30 -4.41
C ARG A 273 -4.11 0.43 -4.36
N GLN A 274 -4.44 -0.18 -5.49
CA GLN A 274 -5.45 -1.23 -5.56
C GLN A 274 -4.95 -2.54 -4.93
N PRO A 275 -5.84 -3.40 -4.39
CA PRO A 275 -5.43 -4.70 -3.85
C PRO A 275 -4.67 -5.55 -4.87
N ASN A 276 -3.57 -6.18 -4.44
CA ASN A 276 -2.69 -6.95 -5.32
C ASN A 276 -3.39 -8.08 -6.12
N TYR A 277 -4.48 -8.64 -5.57
CA TYR A 277 -5.24 -9.70 -6.26
C TYR A 277 -6.09 -9.20 -7.44
N LEU A 278 -6.24 -7.90 -7.65
CA LEU A 278 -6.92 -7.37 -8.83
C LEU A 278 -5.99 -7.50 -10.04
N GLU A 279 -6.46 -8.21 -11.04
CA GLU A 279 -5.79 -8.35 -12.33
C GLU A 279 -6.25 -7.21 -13.24
N LYS A 280 -5.29 -6.48 -13.81
CA LYS A 280 -5.51 -5.43 -14.81
C LYS A 280 -5.53 -6.09 -16.19
N LYS A 281 -6.50 -5.75 -17.04
CA LYS A 281 -6.52 -6.15 -18.45
C LYS A 281 -5.61 -5.24 -19.27
N GLN A 282 -5.06 -5.78 -20.36
CA GLN A 282 -4.10 -5.07 -21.21
C GLN A 282 -4.62 -3.72 -21.70
N ASP A 283 -5.88 -3.62 -22.13
CA ASP A 283 -6.41 -2.36 -22.67
C ASP A 283 -6.88 -1.37 -21.60
N GLN A 284 -6.79 -1.70 -20.30
CA GLN A 284 -7.11 -0.76 -19.23
C GLN A 284 -5.92 0.18 -18.95
N VAL A 285 -6.22 1.42 -18.59
CA VAL A 285 -5.24 2.45 -18.25
C VAL A 285 -5.44 2.85 -16.79
N ILE A 286 -4.38 2.79 -15.98
CA ILE A 286 -4.35 3.17 -14.58
C ILE A 286 -3.40 4.34 -14.38
N LEU A 287 -3.98 5.49 -14.03
CA LEU A 287 -3.30 6.66 -13.53
C LEU A 287 -3.22 6.59 -12.00
N SER A 288 -2.01 6.50 -11.47
CA SER A 288 -1.74 6.77 -10.06
C SER A 288 -1.36 8.23 -9.89
N THR A 289 -2.16 8.97 -9.15
CA THR A 289 -1.90 10.37 -8.81
C THR A 289 -0.99 10.51 -7.59
N TRP A 290 -0.67 9.40 -6.89
CA TRP A 290 -0.06 9.41 -5.55
C TRP A 290 -0.74 10.46 -4.65
N HIS A 291 -0.10 10.96 -3.59
CA HIS A 291 -0.79 11.83 -2.62
C HIS A 291 0.14 12.83 -1.92
N GLY A 292 1.21 13.26 -2.59
CA GLY A 292 2.08 14.33 -2.09
C GLY A 292 3.55 14.15 -2.39
N THR A 293 4.27 15.27 -2.36
CA THR A 293 5.73 15.32 -2.43
C THR A 293 6.35 14.54 -1.26
N PRO A 294 7.26 13.57 -1.50
CA PRO A 294 7.83 12.74 -0.45
C PRO A 294 8.74 13.53 0.50
N LEU A 295 8.39 13.52 1.80
CA LEU A 295 9.28 13.98 2.87
C LEU A 295 10.09 12.82 3.46
N LYS A 296 9.42 11.69 3.73
CA LYS A 296 10.01 10.50 4.36
C LYS A 296 10.37 9.46 3.31
N HIS A 297 11.44 8.69 3.54
CA HIS A 297 11.87 7.57 2.69
C HIS A 297 10.74 6.59 2.43
N LEU A 298 10.56 6.24 1.16
CA LEU A 298 9.47 5.38 0.73
C LEU A 298 9.99 4.05 0.21
N VAL A 299 9.27 2.97 0.54
CA VAL A 299 9.39 1.64 -0.08
C VAL A 299 10.83 1.14 -0.19
N PHE A 300 11.49 1.26 -1.36
CA PHE A 300 12.83 0.71 -1.56
C PHE A 300 13.91 1.50 -0.82
N ASP A 301 13.70 2.79 -0.58
CA ASP A 301 14.63 3.66 0.18
C ASP A 301 14.46 3.51 1.71
N MET A 302 13.48 2.72 2.16
CA MET A 302 13.36 2.35 3.57
C MET A 302 14.39 1.28 3.93
N ASP A 303 15.31 1.61 4.85
CA ASP A 303 16.30 0.67 5.40
C ASP A 303 15.63 -0.49 6.15
N ASN A 304 14.67 -0.15 7.02
CA ASN A 304 13.94 -1.12 7.83
C ASN A 304 12.44 -0.98 7.63
N VAL A 305 11.84 -1.97 6.97
CA VAL A 305 10.39 -2.10 6.91
C VAL A 305 9.89 -2.67 8.24
N THR A 306 9.52 -1.79 9.18
CA THR A 306 8.86 -2.17 10.44
C THR A 306 7.39 -2.57 10.24
N SER A 307 6.89 -2.51 8.99
CA SER A 307 5.50 -2.87 8.67
C SER A 307 5.20 -4.33 9.04
N ALA A 308 3.93 -4.60 9.38
CA ALA A 308 3.46 -5.94 9.74
C ALA A 308 3.63 -7.00 8.63
N ASN A 309 3.99 -6.60 7.40
CA ASN A 309 4.12 -7.50 6.26
C ASN A 309 5.53 -7.47 5.66
N LYS A 310 6.28 -8.55 5.89
CA LYS A 310 7.65 -8.76 5.35
C LYS A 310 7.75 -8.70 3.82
N ASN A 311 6.64 -8.87 3.10
CA ASN A 311 6.61 -8.78 1.64
C ASN A 311 6.16 -7.39 1.15
N TYR A 312 6.22 -6.36 1.99
CA TYR A 312 5.73 -5.03 1.64
C TYR A 312 6.36 -4.47 0.36
N LYS A 313 7.71 -4.50 0.22
CA LYS A 313 8.42 -4.01 -0.98
C LYS A 313 7.96 -4.78 -2.23
N LYS A 314 7.92 -6.12 -2.17
CA LYS A 314 7.40 -6.98 -3.27
C LYS A 314 5.97 -6.59 -3.68
N ILE A 315 5.07 -6.52 -2.71
CA ILE A 315 3.65 -6.22 -2.96
C ILE A 315 3.49 -4.81 -3.54
N PHE A 316 4.25 -3.84 -3.04
CA PHE A 316 4.27 -2.50 -3.61
C PHE A 316 4.73 -2.54 -5.06
N TYR A 317 5.88 -3.18 -5.33
CA TYR A 317 6.44 -3.29 -6.67
C TYR A 317 5.43 -3.90 -7.65
N GLU A 318 4.87 -5.08 -7.32
CA GLU A 318 3.85 -5.76 -8.13
C GLU A 318 2.59 -4.92 -8.38
N GLN A 319 2.17 -4.11 -7.40
CA GLN A 319 1.02 -3.21 -7.55
C GLN A 319 1.36 -2.00 -8.43
N SER A 320 2.55 -1.42 -8.25
CA SER A 320 3.02 -0.26 -9.02
C SER A 320 3.19 -0.59 -10.49
N ARG A 321 3.62 -1.81 -10.83
CA ARG A 321 3.75 -2.28 -12.23
C ARG A 321 2.43 -2.34 -13.00
N LYS A 322 1.30 -2.19 -12.33
CA LYS A 322 -0.02 -2.11 -12.99
C LYS A 322 -0.36 -0.68 -13.42
N TRP A 323 0.33 0.32 -12.89
CA TRP A 323 0.10 1.72 -13.28
C TRP A 323 0.73 1.97 -14.65
N ASP A 324 -0.03 2.62 -15.51
CA ASP A 324 0.47 3.13 -16.79
C ASP A 324 1.09 4.49 -16.61
N TYR A 325 0.57 5.27 -15.66
CA TYR A 325 1.06 6.61 -15.37
C TYR A 325 1.16 6.85 -13.87
N LEU A 326 2.19 7.59 -13.46
CA LEU A 326 2.38 8.09 -12.10
C LEU A 326 2.56 9.60 -12.14
N ILE A 327 1.78 10.38 -11.39
CA ILE A 327 1.98 11.84 -11.30
C ILE A 327 3.11 12.15 -10.32
N ALA A 328 4.01 13.03 -10.73
CA ALA A 328 4.96 13.70 -9.86
C ALA A 328 4.67 15.20 -9.83
N ASP A 329 4.73 15.77 -8.62
CA ASP A 329 4.47 17.19 -8.36
C ASP A 329 5.58 18.09 -8.94
N ASN A 330 6.82 17.64 -8.78
CA ASN A 330 8.04 18.36 -9.11
C ASN A 330 9.15 17.37 -9.50
N LYS A 331 10.27 17.91 -9.99
CA LYS A 331 11.41 17.10 -10.44
C LYS A 331 12.00 16.25 -9.32
N TYR A 332 12.06 16.82 -8.12
CA TYR A 332 12.48 16.12 -6.90
C TYR A 332 11.66 14.85 -6.65
N SER A 333 10.33 14.93 -6.76
CA SER A 333 9.44 13.79 -6.57
C SER A 333 9.61 12.74 -7.68
N GLU A 334 9.81 13.16 -8.92
CA GLU A 334 10.10 12.25 -10.04
C GLU A 334 11.37 11.42 -9.76
N ASP A 335 12.47 12.08 -9.37
CA ASP A 335 13.74 11.40 -9.09
C ASP A 335 13.62 10.44 -7.90
N ILE A 336 12.85 10.79 -6.86
CA ILE A 336 12.53 9.87 -5.77
C ILE A 336 11.70 8.68 -6.26
N PHE A 337 10.64 8.89 -7.03
CA PHE A 337 9.78 7.78 -7.48
C PHE A 337 10.52 6.80 -8.40
N ILE A 338 11.50 7.26 -9.18
CA ILE A 338 12.35 6.39 -9.98
C ILE A 338 13.12 5.40 -9.09
N ASN A 339 13.64 5.86 -7.95
CA ASN A 339 14.40 5.01 -7.04
C ASN A 339 13.48 4.25 -6.07
N ALA A 340 12.74 5.00 -5.26
CA ALA A 340 11.88 4.48 -4.20
C ALA A 340 10.81 3.52 -4.70
N PHE A 341 10.24 3.75 -5.88
CA PHE A 341 9.21 2.88 -6.47
C PHE A 341 9.75 2.02 -7.62
N MET A 342 11.01 2.20 -8.01
CA MET A 342 11.60 1.60 -9.21
C MET A 342 10.73 1.86 -10.45
N PHE A 343 10.06 3.02 -10.54
CA PHE A 343 9.06 3.29 -11.58
C PHE A 343 9.72 3.84 -12.84
N PRO A 344 9.30 3.41 -14.06
CA PRO A 344 9.95 3.86 -15.29
C PRO A 344 9.73 5.37 -15.48
N ARG A 345 10.80 6.10 -15.76
CA ARG A 345 10.77 7.58 -15.87
C ARG A 345 9.79 8.04 -16.95
N GLU A 346 9.76 7.35 -18.07
CA GLU A 346 8.91 7.63 -19.23
C GLU A 346 7.40 7.53 -18.93
N ASN A 347 7.01 6.89 -17.83
CA ASN A 347 5.63 6.76 -17.38
C ASN A 347 5.31 7.76 -16.22
N ILE A 348 6.27 8.58 -15.78
CA ILE A 348 6.04 9.61 -14.76
C ILE A 348 5.62 10.91 -15.43
N LEU A 349 4.48 11.45 -15.02
CA LEU A 349 3.92 12.71 -15.47
C LEU A 349 4.31 13.80 -14.47
N THR A 350 5.45 14.46 -14.71
CA THR A 350 5.96 15.56 -13.87
C THR A 350 5.27 16.86 -14.24
N TYR A 351 3.98 17.01 -13.86
CA TYR A 351 3.09 18.08 -14.31
C TYR A 351 2.55 18.98 -13.19
N GLY A 352 2.96 18.77 -11.94
CA GLY A 352 2.26 19.29 -10.77
C GLY A 352 1.08 18.40 -10.38
N TYR A 353 0.48 18.63 -9.21
CA TYR A 353 -0.68 17.87 -8.79
C TYR A 353 -2.00 18.54 -9.23
N PRO A 354 -2.93 17.79 -9.86
CA PRO A 354 -4.27 18.28 -10.17
C PRO A 354 -5.01 18.91 -8.97
N ARG A 355 -4.83 18.38 -7.75
CA ARG A 355 -5.44 18.96 -6.55
C ARG A 355 -4.93 20.37 -6.22
N ASN A 356 -3.73 20.74 -6.67
CA ASN A 356 -3.12 22.04 -6.41
C ASN A 356 -3.62 23.11 -7.39
N ASP A 357 -4.28 22.74 -8.51
CA ASP A 357 -4.79 23.71 -9.49
C ASP A 357 -5.70 24.77 -8.84
N ILE A 358 -6.56 24.36 -7.90
CA ILE A 358 -7.46 25.27 -7.19
C ILE A 358 -6.70 26.25 -6.27
N LEU A 359 -5.51 25.87 -5.77
CA LEU A 359 -4.70 26.77 -4.94
C LEU A 359 -4.15 27.94 -5.76
N ILE A 360 -3.97 27.76 -7.07
CA ILE A 360 -3.53 28.81 -7.99
C ILE A 360 -4.72 29.60 -8.54
N ASN A 361 -5.81 28.91 -8.88
CA ASN A 361 -6.92 29.49 -9.64
C ASN A 361 -8.07 30.05 -8.78
N HIS A 362 -8.09 29.82 -7.47
CA HIS A 362 -9.15 30.33 -6.60
C HIS A 362 -9.26 31.85 -6.65
N THR A 363 -10.48 32.34 -6.52
CA THR A 363 -10.80 33.76 -6.40
C THR A 363 -11.09 34.12 -4.94
N ALA A 364 -11.10 35.42 -4.64
CA ALA A 364 -11.52 35.90 -3.32
C ALA A 364 -12.99 35.54 -3.00
N ALA A 365 -13.84 35.39 -4.02
CA ALA A 365 -15.22 34.96 -3.84
C ALA A 365 -15.29 33.49 -3.40
N ASP A 366 -14.44 32.63 -3.96
CA ASP A 366 -14.35 31.22 -3.57
C ASP A 366 -13.90 31.11 -2.10
N GLU A 367 -12.89 31.89 -1.69
CA GLU A 367 -12.43 31.92 -0.29
C GLU A 367 -13.58 32.31 0.67
N GLN A 368 -14.35 33.35 0.32
CA GLN A 368 -15.51 33.77 1.12
C GLN A 368 -16.60 32.71 1.18
N GLU A 369 -16.93 32.07 0.05
CA GLU A 369 -17.90 30.98 0.01
C GLU A 369 -17.46 29.81 0.90
N ILE A 370 -16.19 29.42 0.83
CA ILE A 370 -15.63 28.35 1.65
C ILE A 370 -15.71 28.75 3.14
N LYS A 371 -15.32 29.97 3.53
CA LYS A 371 -15.45 30.44 4.93
C LYS A 371 -16.90 30.37 5.42
N GLN A 372 -17.86 30.83 4.62
CA GLN A 372 -19.29 30.75 4.95
C GLN A 372 -19.76 29.31 5.11
N ARG A 373 -19.42 28.43 4.15
CA ARG A 373 -19.77 27.01 4.18
C ARG A 373 -19.20 26.29 5.41
N LEU A 374 -18.00 26.67 5.83
CA LEU A 374 -17.32 26.09 6.99
C LEU A 374 -17.73 26.75 8.32
N GLY A 375 -18.50 27.84 8.30
CA GLY A 375 -18.87 28.59 9.50
C GLY A 375 -17.70 29.34 10.14
N ILE A 376 -16.68 29.66 9.36
CA ILE A 376 -15.50 30.43 9.79
C ILE A 376 -15.83 31.93 9.67
N PRO A 377 -15.53 32.77 10.68
CA PRO A 377 -15.77 34.21 10.62
C PRO A 377 -15.09 34.88 9.41
N LEU A 378 -15.81 35.75 8.71
CA LEU A 378 -15.33 36.41 7.48
C LEU A 378 -14.36 37.57 7.75
N ASP A 379 -14.43 38.15 8.94
CA ASP A 379 -13.65 39.29 9.39
C ASP A 379 -12.33 38.89 10.09
N LYS A 380 -12.11 37.59 10.31
CA LYS A 380 -10.92 37.05 10.97
C LYS A 380 -9.95 36.43 9.98
N LYS A 381 -8.66 36.53 10.30
CA LYS A 381 -7.62 35.71 9.66
C LYS A 381 -7.65 34.29 10.21
N VAL A 382 -7.17 33.33 9.44
CA VAL A 382 -7.27 31.90 9.76
C VAL A 382 -5.89 31.27 9.85
N ILE A 383 -5.63 30.63 10.98
CA ILE A 383 -4.44 29.80 11.22
C ILE A 383 -4.83 28.34 10.98
N LEU A 384 -4.17 27.64 10.07
CA LEU A 384 -4.29 26.18 9.98
C LEU A 384 -3.20 25.51 10.81
N TYR A 385 -3.59 24.67 11.75
CA TYR A 385 -2.67 23.77 12.45
C TYR A 385 -2.87 22.32 12.01
N ALA A 386 -1.85 21.76 11.37
CA ALA A 386 -1.89 20.42 10.78
C ALA A 386 -0.63 19.60 11.15
N PRO A 387 -0.50 19.12 12.40
CA PRO A 387 0.65 18.32 12.83
C PRO A 387 0.55 16.86 12.35
N THR A 388 1.69 16.19 12.28
CA THR A 388 1.76 14.74 12.00
C THR A 388 1.36 13.89 13.21
N TRP A 389 0.91 12.67 12.95
CA TRP A 389 0.62 11.68 13.99
C TRP A 389 1.89 11.20 14.70
N ARG A 390 1.78 10.87 15.99
CA ARG A 390 2.85 10.33 16.83
C ARG A 390 2.45 8.96 17.40
N ASP A 391 3.24 7.93 17.12
CA ASP A 391 2.96 6.56 17.60
C ASP A 391 3.27 6.39 19.10
N ASP A 392 4.19 7.16 19.66
CA ASP A 392 4.58 7.13 21.08
C ASP A 392 3.52 7.73 22.01
N GLU A 393 2.58 8.52 21.47
CA GLU A 393 1.42 9.03 22.21
C GLU A 393 0.24 8.02 22.25
N PHE A 394 0.43 6.82 21.68
CA PHE A 394 -0.53 5.72 21.72
C PHE A 394 -0.21 4.72 22.86
N HIS A 395 -0.90 4.84 24.00
CA HIS A 395 -0.68 3.93 25.13
C HIS A 395 -1.59 2.67 25.15
N SER A 396 -2.84 2.72 24.65
CA SER A 396 -3.74 1.56 24.50
C SER A 396 -5.07 1.90 23.78
N VAL A 397 -5.77 0.89 23.24
CA VAL A 397 -7.09 1.04 22.62
C VAL A 397 -8.09 1.63 23.64
N GLY A 398 -8.55 2.86 23.41
CA GLY A 398 -9.62 3.50 24.18
C GLY A 398 -9.18 4.33 25.39
N LYS A 399 -7.87 4.51 25.63
CA LYS A 399 -7.34 5.49 26.60
C LYS A 399 -6.28 6.36 25.94
N TYR A 400 -6.75 7.37 25.20
CA TYR A 400 -5.90 8.39 24.60
C TYR A 400 -5.68 9.51 25.62
N LYS A 401 -4.44 9.78 26.00
CA LYS A 401 -4.05 11.05 26.63
C LYS A 401 -3.32 11.89 25.59
N PHE A 402 -4.01 12.23 24.50
CA PHE A 402 -3.48 13.25 23.61
C PHE A 402 -3.57 14.60 24.32
N THR A 403 -2.44 15.28 24.47
CA THR A 403 -2.41 16.67 24.94
C THR A 403 -1.92 17.51 23.79
N LEU A 404 -2.80 18.37 23.27
CA LEU A 404 -2.43 19.35 22.26
C LEU A 404 -1.28 20.19 22.83
N ARG A 405 -0.10 20.13 22.18
CA ARG A 405 1.10 20.83 22.64
C ARG A 405 1.06 22.32 22.36
N LEU A 406 0.24 22.73 21.42
CA LEU A 406 0.00 24.13 21.11
C LEU A 406 -1.01 24.68 22.12
N ASP A 407 -0.63 25.74 22.82
CA ASP A 407 -1.42 26.33 23.91
C ASP A 407 -2.55 27.21 23.36
N LEU A 408 -3.72 26.60 23.14
CA LEU A 408 -4.88 27.30 22.55
C LEU A 408 -5.39 28.45 23.41
N GLU A 409 -5.27 28.37 24.74
CA GLU A 409 -5.72 29.42 25.64
C GLU A 409 -4.88 30.67 25.42
N ARG A 410 -3.56 30.51 25.42
CA ARG A 410 -2.65 31.63 25.16
C ARG A 410 -2.77 32.17 23.74
N LEU A 411 -2.95 31.32 22.73
CA LEU A 411 -3.24 31.79 21.38
C LEU A 411 -4.54 32.60 21.34
N ARG A 412 -5.59 32.21 22.07
CA ARG A 412 -6.85 32.95 22.14
C ARG A 412 -6.65 34.32 22.80
N GLU A 413 -5.97 34.36 23.95
CA GLU A 413 -5.68 35.60 24.68
C GLU A 413 -4.91 36.61 23.81
N GLU A 414 -3.90 36.12 23.06
CA GLU A 414 -2.97 36.98 22.35
C GLU A 414 -3.37 37.30 20.91
N LEU A 415 -4.11 36.41 20.25
CA LEU A 415 -4.42 36.49 18.81
C LEU A 415 -5.92 36.46 18.51
N GLY A 416 -6.80 36.11 19.46
CA GLY A 416 -8.23 35.87 19.22
C GLY A 416 -9.02 37.07 18.72
N ASN A 417 -8.48 38.29 18.85
CA ASN A 417 -9.08 39.50 18.28
C ASN A 417 -8.89 39.61 16.76
N GLU A 418 -7.85 39.01 16.18
CA GLU A 418 -7.53 39.09 14.74
C GLU A 418 -7.64 37.72 14.04
N TYR A 419 -7.34 36.65 14.76
CA TYR A 419 -7.25 35.30 14.21
C TYR A 419 -8.29 34.35 14.80
N VAL A 420 -8.62 33.34 14.01
CA VAL A 420 -9.17 32.05 14.45
C VAL A 420 -8.21 30.94 14.06
N ILE A 421 -8.31 29.80 14.72
CA ILE A 421 -7.50 28.61 14.42
C ILE A 421 -8.38 27.44 13.99
N ILE A 422 -8.00 26.81 12.88
CA ILE A 422 -8.60 25.57 12.39
C ILE A 422 -7.63 24.42 12.61
N LEU A 423 -8.12 23.33 13.19
CA LEU A 423 -7.33 22.17 13.59
C LEU A 423 -7.58 21.02 12.63
N ARG A 424 -6.50 20.48 12.05
CA ARG A 424 -6.51 19.31 11.17
C ARG A 424 -5.68 18.20 11.80
N MET A 425 -6.26 17.54 12.79
CA MET A 425 -5.61 16.45 13.52
C MET A 425 -5.84 15.11 12.83
N HIS A 426 -5.03 14.12 13.18
CA HIS A 426 -5.28 12.75 12.78
C HIS A 426 -6.60 12.21 13.37
N TYR A 427 -7.32 11.37 12.64
CA TYR A 427 -8.65 10.88 13.03
C TYR A 427 -8.68 10.12 14.37
N PHE A 428 -7.55 9.55 14.82
CA PHE A 428 -7.46 8.91 16.13
C PHE A 428 -7.42 9.91 17.31
N ILE A 429 -7.04 11.16 17.05
CA ILE A 429 -7.03 12.25 18.04
C ILE A 429 -8.34 13.05 18.00
N SER A 430 -8.92 13.23 16.81
CA SER A 430 -10.11 14.10 16.64
C SER A 430 -11.28 13.70 17.53
N ASP A 431 -11.47 12.40 17.80
CA ASP A 431 -12.56 11.91 18.64
C ASP A 431 -12.38 12.23 20.14
N VAL A 432 -11.22 12.76 20.54
CA VAL A 432 -10.81 13.02 21.93
C VAL A 432 -10.56 14.51 22.18
N LEU A 433 -10.56 15.33 21.12
CA LEU A 433 -10.31 16.76 21.21
C LEU A 433 -11.55 17.48 21.79
N ASP A 434 -11.41 18.10 22.97
CA ASP A 434 -12.44 18.94 23.56
C ASP A 434 -12.12 20.42 23.31
N LEU A 435 -12.93 21.06 22.46
CA LEU A 435 -12.82 22.49 22.12
C LEU A 435 -13.93 23.34 22.76
N SER A 436 -14.73 22.79 23.68
CA SER A 436 -15.88 23.49 24.26
C SER A 436 -15.55 24.85 24.87
N ASN A 437 -14.35 25.00 25.45
CA ASN A 437 -13.86 26.25 26.06
C ASN A 437 -13.33 27.29 25.05
N TYR A 438 -13.19 26.93 23.77
CA TYR A 438 -12.59 27.75 22.72
C TYR A 438 -13.56 28.14 21.60
N GLY A 439 -14.88 28.09 21.88
CA GLY A 439 -15.92 28.45 20.93
C GLY A 439 -15.70 29.84 20.31
N GLY A 440 -15.88 29.94 18.99
CA GLY A 440 -15.64 31.17 18.23
C GLY A 440 -14.18 31.47 17.92
N PHE A 441 -13.23 30.71 18.47
CA PHE A 441 -11.79 30.85 18.22
C PHE A 441 -11.18 29.61 17.56
N ALA A 442 -11.42 28.41 18.11
CA ALA A 442 -10.85 27.16 17.61
C ALA A 442 -11.92 26.27 16.97
N PHE A 443 -11.64 25.74 15.78
CA PHE A 443 -12.55 24.89 15.02
C PHE A 443 -11.88 23.56 14.67
N ASP A 444 -12.56 22.44 14.92
CA ASP A 444 -12.07 21.11 14.52
C ASP A 444 -12.53 20.76 13.11
N PHE A 445 -11.58 20.69 12.18
CA PHE A 445 -11.78 20.23 10.81
C PHE A 445 -11.04 18.92 10.52
N SER A 446 -10.67 18.13 11.53
CA SER A 446 -9.96 16.86 11.37
C SER A 446 -10.72 15.82 10.53
N LYS A 447 -12.06 15.87 10.54
CA LYS A 447 -12.94 14.99 9.74
C LYS A 447 -13.35 15.60 8.39
N TYR A 448 -12.94 16.83 8.11
CA TYR A 448 -13.28 17.48 6.84
C TYR A 448 -12.69 16.71 5.64
N ASN A 449 -13.41 16.63 4.54
CA ASN A 449 -13.06 15.68 3.49
C ASN A 449 -11.86 16.16 2.65
N ASP A 450 -11.81 17.45 2.33
CA ASP A 450 -10.86 18.04 1.38
C ASP A 450 -9.99 19.11 2.05
N ILE A 451 -8.68 18.91 2.09
CA ILE A 451 -7.78 19.84 2.76
C ILE A 451 -7.54 21.13 1.96
N ASN A 452 -7.73 21.11 0.65
CA ASN A 452 -7.47 22.28 -0.20
C ASN A 452 -8.38 23.46 0.15
N ASP A 453 -9.63 23.21 0.55
CA ASP A 453 -10.53 24.25 1.08
C ASP A 453 -9.94 24.90 2.34
N LEU A 454 -9.34 24.09 3.24
CA LEU A 454 -8.72 24.59 4.47
C LEU A 454 -7.47 25.41 4.14
N PHE A 455 -6.68 25.02 3.13
CA PHE A 455 -5.56 25.82 2.66
C PHE A 455 -6.01 27.17 2.12
N ILE A 456 -7.02 27.19 1.24
CA ILE A 456 -7.51 28.40 0.59
C ILE A 456 -7.97 29.45 1.61
N VAL A 457 -8.67 29.04 2.67
CA VAL A 457 -9.14 29.99 3.70
C VAL A 457 -8.07 30.39 4.71
N SER A 458 -6.91 29.74 4.73
CA SER A 458 -5.87 29.93 5.76
C SER A 458 -4.81 30.94 5.36
N ASP A 459 -4.63 31.95 6.19
CA ASP A 459 -3.61 32.99 6.03
C ASP A 459 -2.20 32.50 6.38
N LEU A 460 -2.09 31.51 7.27
CA LEU A 460 -0.82 30.88 7.63
C LEU A 460 -0.99 29.41 8.04
N LEU A 461 0.05 28.61 7.79
CA LEU A 461 0.13 27.20 8.18
C LEU A 461 1.09 27.04 9.36
N ILE A 462 0.66 26.30 10.38
CA ILE A 462 1.51 25.73 11.42
C ILE A 462 1.52 24.22 11.21
N THR A 463 2.70 23.64 10.99
CA THR A 463 2.86 22.19 10.81
C THR A 463 4.19 21.73 11.43
N ASP A 464 4.56 20.48 11.20
CA ASP A 464 5.81 19.87 11.64
C ASP A 464 6.43 19.07 10.49
N TYR A 465 6.56 17.76 10.61
CA TYR A 465 7.10 16.84 9.60
C TYR A 465 6.04 16.31 8.64
N SER A 466 5.06 17.14 8.28
CA SER A 466 3.96 16.78 7.38
C SER A 466 4.27 17.24 5.96
N SER A 467 4.01 16.42 4.94
CA SER A 467 4.22 16.84 3.54
C SER A 467 3.23 17.92 3.06
N VAL A 468 2.24 18.30 3.87
CA VAL A 468 1.23 19.32 3.49
C VAL A 468 1.82 20.70 3.23
N PHE A 469 3.00 21.03 3.77
CA PHE A 469 3.63 22.32 3.49
C PHE A 469 4.10 22.47 2.04
N PHE A 470 4.41 21.36 1.35
CA PHE A 470 4.73 21.40 -0.09
C PHE A 470 3.53 21.93 -0.88
N ASP A 471 2.33 21.41 -0.61
CA ASP A 471 1.11 21.85 -1.29
C ASP A 471 0.73 23.29 -0.88
N PHE A 472 0.80 23.61 0.43
CA PHE A 472 0.42 24.92 0.94
C PHE A 472 1.31 26.06 0.41
N ALA A 473 2.59 25.76 0.12
CA ALA A 473 3.52 26.74 -0.43
C ALA A 473 3.10 27.31 -1.80
N ASN A 474 2.20 26.63 -2.53
CA ASN A 474 1.59 27.17 -3.74
C ASN A 474 0.84 28.48 -3.52
N LEU A 475 0.29 28.69 -2.32
CA LEU A 475 -0.39 29.93 -1.93
C LEU A 475 0.58 31.08 -1.64
N LYS A 476 1.89 30.81 -1.53
CA LYS A 476 2.94 31.77 -1.15
C LYS A 476 2.66 32.47 0.19
N ARG A 477 2.06 31.71 1.12
CA ARG A 477 1.68 32.16 2.46
C ARG A 477 2.66 31.66 3.51
N PRO A 478 2.80 32.35 4.66
CA PRO A 478 3.71 31.95 5.73
C PRO A 478 3.49 30.52 6.23
N ILE A 479 4.59 29.82 6.49
CA ILE A 479 4.61 28.47 7.08
C ILE A 479 5.50 28.51 8.32
N LEU A 480 4.99 28.02 9.45
CA LEU A 480 5.70 27.92 10.71
C LEU A 480 5.83 26.44 11.10
N PHE A 481 7.02 26.01 11.49
CA PHE A 481 7.28 24.61 11.83
C PHE A 481 7.36 24.42 13.34
N TYR A 482 6.27 23.98 13.96
CA TYR A 482 6.22 23.70 15.40
C TYR A 482 6.76 22.31 15.73
N THR A 483 8.08 22.22 15.86
CA THR A 483 8.85 20.99 16.06
C THR A 483 9.29 20.83 17.52
N TYR A 484 8.34 20.87 18.45
CA TYR A 484 8.59 20.77 19.91
C TYR A 484 9.34 19.50 20.35
N ASP A 485 9.39 18.48 19.49
CA ASP A 485 9.98 17.16 19.74
C ASP A 485 11.16 16.82 18.81
N LEU A 486 11.74 17.81 18.12
CA LEU A 486 12.83 17.61 17.16
C LEU A 486 14.00 16.80 17.71
N SER A 487 14.34 17.01 18.99
CA SER A 487 15.41 16.26 19.66
C SER A 487 15.14 14.77 19.76
N LYS A 488 13.87 14.35 19.88
CA LYS A 488 13.46 12.93 19.88
C LYS A 488 13.40 12.36 18.46
N TYR A 489 13.08 13.20 17.49
CA TYR A 489 12.93 12.81 16.10
C TYR A 489 14.25 12.68 15.34
N LYS A 490 15.40 13.04 15.95
CA LYS A 490 16.71 13.08 15.29
C LYS A 490 17.11 11.80 14.55
N ASP A 491 16.78 10.63 15.10
CA ASP A 491 17.06 9.35 14.43
C ASP A 491 16.08 9.05 13.29
N GLU A 492 14.84 9.54 13.37
CA GLU A 492 13.84 9.46 12.29
C GLU A 492 14.14 10.44 11.14
N LEU A 493 14.77 11.58 11.42
CA LEU A 493 15.19 12.55 10.41
C LEU A 493 16.16 11.96 9.38
N ARG A 494 16.91 10.90 9.73
CA ARG A 494 17.75 10.16 8.75
C ARG A 494 16.93 9.44 7.68
N GLY A 495 15.65 9.21 7.95
CA GLY A 495 14.70 8.67 6.99
C GLY A 495 13.95 9.75 6.22
N PHE A 496 14.44 11.00 6.18
CA PHE A 496 13.87 12.08 5.38
C PHE A 496 14.77 12.38 4.19
N TYR A 497 14.16 12.79 3.08
CA TYR A 497 14.88 13.13 1.86
C TYR A 497 15.43 14.56 1.83
N ILE A 498 14.87 15.48 2.64
CA ILE A 498 15.36 16.86 2.79
C ILE A 498 16.00 17.07 4.15
N ASP A 499 16.89 18.06 4.25
CA ASP A 499 17.45 18.51 5.51
C ASP A 499 16.48 19.47 6.21
N VAL A 500 15.71 18.92 7.17
CA VAL A 500 14.75 19.67 7.99
C VAL A 500 15.36 20.88 8.70
N TYR A 501 16.67 20.88 9.00
CA TYR A 501 17.30 22.01 9.66
C TYR A 501 17.57 23.18 8.72
N ASN A 502 17.74 22.92 7.42
CA ASN A 502 18.26 23.89 6.48
C ASN A 502 17.29 24.26 5.35
N ASP A 503 16.50 23.30 4.88
CA ASP A 503 15.77 23.37 3.61
C ASP A 503 14.31 23.83 3.76
N LEU A 504 13.81 23.99 4.99
CA LEU A 504 12.42 24.38 5.22
C LEU A 504 12.16 25.87 4.93
N PRO A 505 11.00 26.23 4.36
CA PRO A 505 10.66 27.60 3.95
C PRO A 505 10.20 28.49 5.12
N GLY A 506 10.50 28.12 6.36
CA GLY A 506 10.01 28.81 7.56
C GLY A 506 10.78 28.42 8.83
N PRO A 507 10.55 29.14 9.94
CA PRO A 507 11.29 28.92 11.17
C PRO A 507 10.88 27.62 11.87
N LEU A 508 11.87 26.97 12.48
CA LEU A 508 11.67 25.89 13.46
C LEU A 508 11.38 26.52 14.82
N LEU A 509 10.25 26.15 15.41
CA LEU A 509 9.74 26.68 16.67
C LEU A 509 9.52 25.52 17.65
N TYR A 510 9.88 25.74 18.91
CA TYR A 510 9.93 24.70 19.93
C TYR A 510 8.91 24.91 21.05
N THR A 511 8.38 26.13 21.18
CA THR A 511 7.40 26.50 22.22
C THR A 511 6.21 27.26 21.64
N SER A 512 5.06 27.19 22.33
CA SER A 512 3.87 27.99 21.96
C SER A 512 4.14 29.50 22.01
N ASP A 513 5.03 29.94 22.90
CA ASP A 513 5.48 31.35 22.99
C ASP A 513 6.16 31.82 21.71
N GLU A 514 7.10 31.03 21.20
CA GLU A 514 7.78 31.31 19.94
C GLU A 514 6.79 31.34 18.77
N VAL A 515 5.80 30.45 18.75
CA VAL A 515 4.73 30.46 17.75
C VAL A 515 3.93 31.76 17.80
N ILE A 516 3.47 32.17 18.98
CA ILE A 516 2.69 33.41 19.15
C ILE A 516 3.51 34.63 18.74
N ASP A 517 4.77 34.73 19.17
CA ASP A 517 5.66 35.84 18.81
C ASP A 517 5.89 35.95 17.30
N ARG A 518 6.15 34.82 16.63
CA ARG A 518 6.36 34.78 15.18
C ARG A 518 5.08 35.12 14.40
N ILE A 519 3.89 34.77 14.89
CA ILE A 519 2.62 35.18 14.27
C ILE A 519 2.39 36.69 14.43
N LYS A 520 2.64 37.27 15.61
CA LYS A 520 2.54 38.73 15.81
C LYS A 520 3.49 39.50 14.90
N ASN A 521 4.64 38.92 14.58
CA ASN A 521 5.69 39.50 13.74
C ASN A 521 5.76 38.89 12.33
N ILE A 522 4.65 38.34 11.80
CA ILE A 522 4.67 37.48 10.60
C ILE A 522 5.30 38.13 9.36
N LYS A 523 5.15 39.46 9.19
CA LYS A 523 5.79 40.19 8.08
C LYS A 523 7.32 40.17 8.16
N ALA A 524 7.87 40.31 9.37
CA ALA A 524 9.31 40.21 9.58
C ALA A 524 9.80 38.79 9.33
N VAL A 525 9.02 37.77 9.71
CA VAL A 525 9.32 36.36 9.39
C VAL A 525 9.36 36.12 7.88
N MET A 526 8.38 36.64 7.14
CA MET A 526 8.40 36.51 5.67
C MET A 526 9.63 37.15 5.04
N TYR A 527 10.07 38.31 5.54
CA TYR A 527 11.29 38.96 5.07
C TYR A 527 12.56 38.17 5.45
N GLU A 528 12.63 37.66 6.68
CA GLU A 528 13.75 36.82 7.17
C GLU A 528 13.93 35.55 6.33
N TYR A 529 12.83 34.96 5.85
CA TYR A 529 12.82 33.69 5.11
C TYR A 529 12.59 33.84 3.59
N GLU A 530 12.57 35.06 3.04
CA GLU A 530 12.18 35.32 1.63
C GLU A 530 12.98 34.47 0.63
N GLU A 531 14.32 34.49 0.72
CA GLU A 531 15.18 33.74 -0.19
C GLU A 531 15.03 32.21 -0.04
N LYS A 532 14.85 31.73 1.21
CA LYS A 532 14.60 30.31 1.47
C LYS A 532 13.26 29.87 0.89
N TYR A 533 12.21 30.67 1.11
CA TYR A 533 10.88 30.40 0.59
C TYR A 533 10.88 30.41 -0.93
N LYS A 534 11.58 31.37 -1.56
CA LYS A 534 11.71 31.45 -3.02
C LYS A 534 12.42 30.22 -3.58
N SER A 535 13.55 29.82 -3.00
CA SER A 535 14.30 28.62 -3.41
C SER A 535 13.43 27.36 -3.28
N PHE A 536 12.72 27.24 -2.15
CA PHE A 536 11.77 26.16 -1.92
C PHE A 536 10.64 26.15 -2.97
N TYR A 537 10.04 27.30 -3.26
CA TYR A 537 8.98 27.41 -4.25
C TYR A 537 9.46 27.04 -5.65
N GLU A 538 10.66 27.50 -6.04
CA GLU A 538 11.28 27.16 -7.33
C GLU A 538 11.55 25.65 -7.47
N GLU A 539 11.95 24.99 -6.39
CA GLU A 539 12.26 23.55 -6.39
C GLU A 539 10.99 22.68 -6.36
N PHE A 540 10.01 23.02 -5.53
CA PHE A 540 8.89 22.12 -5.22
C PHE A 540 7.56 22.52 -5.84
N CYS A 541 7.33 23.81 -6.15
CA CYS A 541 6.02 24.33 -6.56
C CYS A 541 6.01 24.91 -7.99
N ALA A 542 7.16 25.10 -8.63
CA ALA A 542 7.25 25.84 -9.88
C ALA A 542 6.46 25.27 -11.07
N LEU A 543 6.04 23.99 -11.00
CA LEU A 543 5.23 23.33 -12.03
C LEU A 543 3.72 23.51 -11.83
N ASP A 544 3.27 23.91 -10.64
CA ASP A 544 1.86 24.14 -10.32
C ASP A 544 1.42 25.51 -10.89
N ASP A 545 1.00 25.51 -12.15
CA ASP A 545 0.53 26.69 -12.90
C ASP A 545 -1.00 26.79 -13.02
N GLY A 546 -1.72 25.94 -12.28
CA GLY A 546 -3.18 25.87 -12.34
C GLY A 546 -3.75 25.03 -13.49
N LYS A 547 -2.91 24.28 -14.23
CA LYS A 547 -3.32 23.50 -15.41
C LYS A 547 -2.84 22.05 -15.39
N ALA A 548 -2.50 21.51 -14.22
CA ALA A 548 -2.07 20.12 -14.10
C ALA A 548 -3.18 19.15 -14.54
N SER A 549 -4.44 19.45 -14.20
CA SER A 549 -5.60 18.63 -14.58
C SER A 549 -5.73 18.49 -16.10
N GLU A 550 -5.58 19.59 -16.84
CA GLU A 550 -5.61 19.62 -18.31
C GLU A 550 -4.52 18.72 -18.90
N ARG A 551 -3.24 18.98 -18.56
CA ARG A 551 -2.09 18.22 -19.07
C ARG A 551 -2.22 16.72 -18.81
N VAL A 552 -2.66 16.35 -17.61
CA VAL A 552 -2.84 14.95 -17.22
C VAL A 552 -3.94 14.29 -18.05
N ILE A 553 -5.10 14.93 -18.19
CA ILE A 553 -6.21 14.36 -18.96
C ILE A 553 -5.84 14.20 -20.43
N GLU A 554 -5.20 15.20 -21.03
CA GLU A 554 -4.78 15.14 -22.43
C GLU A 554 -3.76 14.03 -22.71
N THR A 555 -2.91 13.71 -21.72
CA THR A 555 -1.91 12.64 -21.85
C THR A 555 -2.50 11.25 -21.60
N VAL A 556 -3.38 11.13 -20.60
CA VAL A 556 -3.83 9.83 -20.09
C VAL A 556 -5.04 9.29 -20.84
N LEU A 557 -5.96 10.17 -21.26
CA LEU A 557 -7.16 9.76 -21.99
C LEU A 557 -6.88 9.83 -23.49
N GLU A 558 -6.96 8.68 -24.17
CA GLU A 558 -6.88 8.61 -25.63
C GLU A 558 -7.94 9.54 -26.25
N LYS A 559 -7.54 10.44 -27.16
CA LYS A 559 -8.46 11.30 -27.94
C LYS A 559 -9.21 10.50 -29.00
#